data_AF-A0A9X4APV8-F1
#
_entry.id   AF-A0A9X4APV8-F1
#
_cell.length_a   1.000
_cell.length_b   1.000
_cell.length_c   1.000
_cell.angle_alpha   90.00
_cell.angle_beta   90.00
_cell.angle_gamma   90.00
#
_symmetry.space_group_name_H-M   'P 1'
#
loop_
_entity.id
_entity.type
_entity.pdbx_description
1 polymer ?
#
loop_
_entity_poly.entity_id
_entity_poly.type
_entity_poly.pdbx_seq_one_letter_code
_entity_poly.pdbx_strand_id
1 'polypeptide(L)'
;MNPLLRAVAIGVFALVLPSCSIMDPDDRQALRDRLAAMAPEDMVLLRRTVLNAKGLNYFQQRPSNDQVGRLFCREYADGQWGDWKEEKRWEVKDVIECLMTDGLAVTFILCKDKFLYTEMSKKKGDIMAQQIPGKDAECRFDFDWRYEPEKLPEEIWKEESISFDDVIDVLVSLPAPPPGFIAPELVPLLCPLGAGPGWGCPSDPATEGDPPPEGGG
;
A
#
# COMPACT_ATOMS: atom_id res chain seq x y z
N MET A 1 -3.00 18.51 -27.70
CA MET A 1 -2.72 18.00 -26.34
C MET A 1 -3.92 18.30 -25.48
N ASN A 2 -4.65 17.26 -25.06
CA ASN A 2 -5.99 17.39 -24.44
C ASN A 2 -5.89 17.84 -22.97
N PRO A 3 -6.66 18.84 -22.53
CA PRO A 3 -6.62 19.37 -21.15
C PRO A 3 -7.41 18.54 -20.11
N LEU A 4 -7.73 17.27 -20.39
CA LEU A 4 -8.63 16.43 -19.58
C LEU A 4 -7.94 15.52 -18.55
N LEU A 5 -6.63 15.68 -18.32
CA LEU A 5 -5.83 14.79 -17.44
C LEU A 5 -5.35 15.46 -16.13
N ARG A 6 -6.05 16.50 -15.65
CA ARG A 6 -5.66 17.26 -14.45
C ARG A 6 -6.56 17.08 -13.22
N ALA A 7 -7.30 15.98 -13.14
CA ALA A 7 -8.27 15.76 -12.06
C ALA A 7 -8.11 14.42 -11.32
N VAL A 8 -6.88 14.04 -10.93
CA VAL A 8 -6.65 13.04 -9.86
C VAL A 8 -5.36 13.40 -9.10
N ALA A 9 -5.38 14.52 -8.40
CA ALA A 9 -4.39 14.84 -7.38
C ALA A 9 -5.01 15.96 -6.54
N ILE A 10 -4.86 15.89 -5.22
CA ILE A 10 -5.53 16.73 -4.20
C ILE A 10 -6.82 16.08 -3.68
N GLY A 11 -6.65 14.95 -2.99
CA GLY A 11 -7.47 14.61 -1.84
C GLY A 11 -6.63 14.94 -0.61
N VAL A 12 -7.02 16.00 0.09
CA VAL A 12 -6.32 16.60 1.22
C VAL A 12 -6.23 15.59 2.38
N PHE A 13 -5.01 15.19 2.75
CA PHE A 13 -4.72 14.63 4.08
C PHE A 13 -4.95 15.77 5.09
N ALA A 14 -6.21 15.97 5.48
CA ALA A 14 -6.60 16.96 6.45
C ALA A 14 -6.14 16.48 7.83
N LEU A 15 -5.34 17.34 8.47
CA LEU A 15 -5.08 17.39 9.91
C LEU A 15 -5.93 16.42 10.74
N VAL A 16 -5.28 15.37 11.24
CA VAL A 16 -5.77 14.55 12.34
C VAL A 16 -5.78 15.43 13.59
N LEU A 17 -6.86 16.20 13.77
CA LEU A 17 -7.26 16.64 15.10
C LEU A 17 -7.71 15.38 15.86
N PRO A 18 -7.36 15.22 17.14
CA PRO A 18 -7.86 14.13 17.95
C PRO A 18 -9.33 14.44 18.29
N SER A 19 -10.22 14.20 17.34
CA SER A 19 -11.62 13.94 17.65
C SER A 19 -11.62 12.62 18.42
N CYS A 20 -11.62 12.72 19.74
CA CYS A 20 -11.97 11.62 20.63
C CYS A 20 -13.43 11.25 20.38
N SER A 21 -13.70 10.58 19.25
CA SER A 21 -14.87 9.72 19.12
C SER A 21 -14.76 8.72 20.26
N ILE A 22 -15.63 8.85 21.25
CA ILE A 22 -15.82 7.85 22.31
C ILE A 22 -16.40 6.64 21.59
N MET A 23 -15.49 5.82 21.08
CA MET A 23 -15.76 4.61 20.33
C MET A 23 -16.42 3.61 21.28
N ASP A 24 -17.60 3.09 20.94
CA ASP A 24 -18.26 2.05 21.73
C ASP A 24 -17.41 0.77 21.68
N PRO A 25 -16.93 0.24 22.81
CA PRO A 25 -16.17 -1.00 22.85
C PRO A 25 -16.91 -2.20 22.22
N ASP A 26 -18.24 -2.19 22.25
CA ASP A 26 -19.06 -3.31 21.77
C ASP A 26 -19.06 -3.39 20.23
N ASP A 27 -19.08 -2.25 19.53
CA ASP A 27 -19.00 -2.20 18.07
C ASP A 27 -17.63 -2.70 17.56
N ARG A 28 -16.55 -2.30 18.25
CA ARG A 28 -15.20 -2.77 17.91
C ARG A 28 -15.05 -4.27 18.15
N GLN A 29 -15.67 -4.80 19.20
CA GLN A 29 -15.65 -6.24 19.47
C GLN A 29 -16.44 -7.02 18.42
N ALA A 30 -17.63 -6.55 18.03
CA ALA A 30 -18.41 -7.17 16.96
C ALA A 30 -17.64 -7.23 15.62
N LEU A 31 -16.89 -6.16 15.31
CA LEU A 31 -16.04 -6.13 14.13
C LEU A 31 -14.85 -7.11 14.22
N ARG A 32 -14.20 -7.22 15.39
CA ARG A 32 -13.16 -8.24 15.62
C ARG A 32 -13.70 -9.65 15.42
N ASP A 33 -14.87 -9.95 15.96
CA ASP A 33 -15.49 -11.27 15.83
C ASP A 33 -15.80 -11.58 14.37
N ARG A 34 -16.24 -10.57 13.61
CA ARG A 34 -16.50 -10.71 12.18
C ARG A 34 -15.21 -10.95 11.38
N LEU A 35 -14.15 -10.19 11.65
CA LEU A 35 -12.82 -10.37 11.05
C LEU A 35 -12.24 -11.76 11.40
N ALA A 36 -12.42 -12.23 12.64
CA ALA A 36 -11.97 -13.54 13.07
C ALA A 36 -12.70 -14.70 12.34
N ALA A 37 -13.93 -14.47 11.90
CA ALA A 37 -14.74 -15.43 11.16
C ALA A 37 -14.52 -15.38 9.63
N MET A 38 -13.72 -14.44 9.13
CA MET A 38 -13.43 -14.33 7.69
C MET A 38 -12.56 -15.47 7.18
N ALA A 39 -12.65 -15.72 5.88
CA ALA A 39 -11.77 -16.67 5.22
C ALA A 39 -10.30 -16.18 5.30
N PRO A 40 -9.31 -17.07 5.48
CA PRO A 40 -7.91 -16.68 5.63
C PRO A 40 -7.38 -15.81 4.47
N GLU A 41 -7.79 -16.11 3.25
CA GLU A 41 -7.43 -15.37 2.04
C GLU A 41 -7.88 -13.90 2.08
N ASP A 42 -9.06 -13.63 2.62
CA ASP A 42 -9.62 -12.29 2.71
C ASP A 42 -8.89 -11.48 3.79
N MET A 43 -8.54 -12.15 4.90
CA MET A 43 -7.73 -11.54 5.95
C MET A 43 -6.32 -11.22 5.49
N VAL A 44 -5.73 -12.02 4.59
CA VAL A 44 -4.43 -11.68 3.98
C VAL A 44 -4.53 -10.38 3.19
N LEU A 45 -5.59 -10.17 2.41
CA LEU A 45 -5.78 -8.93 1.66
C LEU A 45 -5.93 -7.71 2.57
N LEU A 46 -6.71 -7.84 3.66
CA LEU A 46 -6.87 -6.77 4.65
C LEU A 46 -5.56 -6.46 5.38
N ARG A 47 -4.77 -7.48 5.76
CA ARG A 47 -3.45 -7.26 6.37
C ARG A 47 -2.48 -6.57 5.41
N ARG A 48 -2.51 -6.92 4.13
CA ARG A 48 -1.70 -6.22 3.10
C ARG A 48 -2.11 -4.77 2.94
N THR A 49 -3.40 -4.46 3.05
CA THR A 49 -3.90 -3.08 3.10
C THR A 49 -3.29 -2.30 4.25
N VAL A 50 -3.21 -2.90 5.45
CA VAL A 50 -2.53 -2.29 6.59
C VAL A 50 -1.04 -2.12 6.34
N LEU A 51 -0.34 -3.16 5.89
CA LEU A 51 1.10 -3.10 5.59
C LEU A 51 1.41 -2.03 4.53
N ASN A 52 0.57 -1.88 3.51
CA ASN A 52 0.68 -0.83 2.51
C ASN A 52 0.56 0.55 3.16
N ALA A 53 -0.50 0.79 3.93
CA ALA A 53 -0.75 2.08 4.58
C ALA A 53 0.39 2.45 5.55
N LYS A 54 0.82 1.51 6.39
CA LYS A 54 1.94 1.70 7.32
C LYS A 54 3.28 1.88 6.59
N GLY A 55 3.52 1.11 5.54
CA GLY A 55 4.68 1.26 4.67
C GLY A 55 4.72 2.63 4.00
N LEU A 56 3.61 3.09 3.41
CA LEU A 56 3.52 4.38 2.75
C LEU A 56 3.82 5.52 3.73
N ASN A 57 3.20 5.50 4.92
CA ASN A 57 3.47 6.48 5.97
C ASN A 57 4.95 6.45 6.40
N TYR A 58 5.53 5.26 6.60
CA TYR A 58 6.94 5.11 6.95
C TYR A 58 7.87 5.71 5.88
N PHE A 59 7.66 5.38 4.60
CA PHE A 59 8.53 5.83 3.51
C PHE A 59 8.35 7.32 3.17
N GLN A 60 7.15 7.89 3.34
CA GLN A 60 6.91 9.34 3.16
C GLN A 60 7.73 10.21 4.13
N GLN A 61 8.14 9.66 5.27
CA GLN A 61 8.98 10.34 6.26
C GLN A 61 10.49 10.18 5.99
N ARG A 62 10.87 9.52 4.89
CA ARG A 62 12.28 9.27 4.52
C ARG A 62 12.72 10.16 3.35
N PRO A 63 14.02 10.45 3.20
CA PRO A 63 14.55 11.14 2.03
C PRO A 63 14.18 10.38 0.74
N SER A 64 13.56 11.06 -0.21
CA SER A 64 13.02 10.43 -1.42
C SER A 64 14.10 9.79 -2.31
N ASN A 65 15.34 10.29 -2.22
CA ASN A 65 16.52 9.83 -2.96
C ASN A 65 17.38 8.83 -2.17
N ASP A 66 16.96 8.40 -0.98
CA ASP A 66 17.67 7.34 -0.28
C ASP A 66 17.55 6.03 -1.05
N GLN A 67 18.70 5.38 -1.27
CA GLN A 67 18.74 4.07 -1.91
C GLN A 67 18.11 3.02 -0.99
N VAL A 68 17.07 2.35 -1.50
CA VAL A 68 16.39 1.22 -0.85
C VAL A 68 17.03 -0.10 -1.24
N GLY A 69 17.54 -0.20 -2.47
CA GLY A 69 18.22 -1.40 -2.91
C GLY A 69 18.75 -1.30 -4.33
N ARG A 70 19.39 -2.39 -4.76
CA ARG A 70 20.06 -2.51 -6.03
C ARG A 70 19.64 -3.81 -6.69
N LEU A 71 19.46 -3.75 -8.00
CA LEU A 71 19.19 -4.91 -8.81
C LEU A 71 20.46 -5.28 -9.57
N PHE A 72 20.89 -6.53 -9.37
CA PHE A 72 22.01 -7.11 -10.09
C PHE A 72 21.50 -8.18 -11.03
N CYS A 73 21.96 -8.20 -12.27
CA CYS A 73 21.69 -9.29 -13.21
C CYS A 73 22.99 -9.89 -13.73
N ARG A 74 22.92 -11.13 -14.18
CA ARG A 74 23.97 -11.77 -14.97
C ARG A 74 23.34 -12.59 -16.10
N GLU A 75 24.09 -12.72 -17.17
CA GLU A 75 23.66 -13.44 -18.37
C GLU A 75 24.42 -14.76 -18.49
N TYR A 76 23.72 -15.78 -18.97
CA TYR A 76 24.32 -17.03 -19.39
C TYR A 76 24.56 -16.99 -20.89
N ALA A 77 25.80 -17.21 -21.30
CA ALA A 77 26.20 -17.28 -22.70
C ALA A 77 27.40 -18.21 -22.86
N ASP A 78 27.50 -18.86 -24.02
CA ASP A 78 28.64 -19.72 -24.37
C ASP A 78 28.97 -20.80 -23.31
N GLY A 79 27.94 -21.32 -22.63
CA GLY A 79 28.09 -22.38 -21.63
C GLY A 79 28.47 -21.92 -20.22
N GLN A 80 28.51 -20.60 -19.96
CA GLN A 80 28.93 -20.06 -18.66
C GLN A 80 28.10 -18.86 -18.22
N TRP A 81 28.00 -18.66 -16.91
CA TRP A 81 27.43 -17.45 -16.32
C TRP A 81 28.47 -16.34 -16.29
N GLY A 82 28.08 -15.14 -16.73
CA GLY A 82 28.88 -13.94 -16.55
C GLY A 82 28.86 -13.42 -15.11
N ASP A 83 29.59 -12.33 -14.89
CA ASP A 83 29.60 -11.61 -13.61
C ASP A 83 28.27 -10.91 -13.34
N TRP A 84 27.96 -10.76 -12.05
CA TRP A 84 26.86 -9.91 -11.60
C TRP A 84 27.15 -8.45 -11.91
N LYS A 85 26.24 -7.81 -12.65
CA LYS A 85 26.30 -6.39 -12.99
C LYS A 85 25.12 -5.67 -12.36
N GLU A 86 25.38 -4.50 -11.79
CA GLU A 86 24.33 -3.62 -11.29
C GLU A 86 23.58 -3.05 -12.49
N GLU A 87 22.28 -3.31 -12.56
CA GLU A 87 21.42 -2.81 -13.63
C GLU A 87 20.68 -1.53 -13.20
N LYS A 88 20.23 -1.48 -11.94
CA LYS A 88 19.41 -0.39 -11.45
C LYS A 88 19.51 -0.22 -9.94
N ARG A 89 19.42 1.04 -9.50
CA ARG A 89 19.21 1.43 -8.11
C ARG A 89 17.75 1.84 -7.92
N TRP A 90 17.18 1.41 -6.81
CA TRP A 90 15.83 1.75 -6.42
C TRP A 90 15.90 2.65 -5.19
N GLU A 91 15.16 3.73 -5.23
CA GLU A 91 15.12 4.77 -4.21
C GLU A 91 13.78 4.72 -3.46
N VAL A 92 13.70 5.42 -2.32
CA VAL A 92 12.47 5.55 -1.52
C VAL A 92 11.30 6.03 -2.37
N LYS A 93 11.53 7.00 -3.29
CA LYS A 93 10.48 7.50 -4.18
C LYS A 93 9.85 6.40 -5.04
N ASP A 94 10.63 5.42 -5.49
CA ASP A 94 10.15 4.35 -6.35
C ASP A 94 9.31 3.35 -5.55
N VAL A 95 9.65 3.14 -4.27
CA VAL A 95 8.84 2.36 -3.33
C VAL A 95 7.50 3.04 -3.07
N ILE A 96 7.52 4.35 -2.81
CA ILE A 96 6.28 5.14 -2.63
C ILE A 96 5.41 5.03 -3.88
N GLU A 97 5.99 5.22 -5.07
CA GLU A 97 5.27 5.09 -6.33
C GLU A 97 4.65 3.69 -6.49
N CYS A 98 5.40 2.63 -6.17
CA CYS A 98 4.89 1.26 -6.21
C CYS A 98 3.71 1.05 -5.25
N LEU A 99 3.82 1.50 -4.00
CA LEU A 99 2.76 1.37 -2.99
C LEU A 99 1.49 2.16 -3.37
N MET A 100 1.63 3.27 -4.09
CA MET A 100 0.50 4.06 -4.56
C MET A 100 -0.15 3.51 -5.84
N THR A 101 0.64 2.96 -6.77
CA THR A 101 0.18 2.62 -8.13
C THR A 101 -0.68 1.37 -8.16
N ASP A 102 -0.33 0.35 -7.39
CA ASP A 102 -1.02 -0.95 -7.43
C ASP A 102 -2.14 -1.07 -6.38
N GLY A 103 -2.46 0.04 -5.72
CA GLY A 103 -3.45 0.10 -4.65
C GLY A 103 -3.01 -0.58 -3.35
N LEU A 104 -3.97 -0.73 -2.45
CA LEU A 104 -3.73 -1.13 -1.05
C LEU A 104 -3.26 -2.58 -0.89
N ALA A 105 -3.33 -3.43 -1.92
CA ALA A 105 -2.94 -4.84 -1.82
C ALA A 105 -1.42 -5.09 -1.94
N VAL A 106 -0.63 -4.09 -2.32
CA VAL A 106 0.81 -4.24 -2.52
C VAL A 106 1.57 -3.82 -1.27
N THR A 107 2.52 -4.66 -0.83
CA THR A 107 3.36 -4.38 0.34
C THR A 107 4.77 -3.96 -0.11
N PHE A 108 5.56 -3.44 0.83
CA PHE A 108 6.96 -3.12 0.59
C PHE A 108 7.74 -4.31 -0.01
N ILE A 109 7.51 -5.52 0.49
CA ILE A 109 8.15 -6.74 -0.01
C ILE A 109 7.69 -7.07 -1.44
N LEU A 110 6.41 -6.90 -1.75
CA LEU A 110 5.89 -7.13 -3.09
C LEU A 110 6.43 -6.11 -4.10
N CYS A 111 6.73 -4.87 -3.68
CA CYS A 111 7.41 -3.90 -4.54
C CYS A 111 8.77 -4.38 -5.00
N LYS A 112 9.56 -5.00 -4.10
CA LYS A 112 10.85 -5.62 -4.45
C LYS A 112 10.67 -6.69 -5.54
N ASP A 113 9.65 -7.54 -5.43
CA ASP A 113 9.39 -8.60 -6.41
C ASP A 113 8.91 -8.03 -7.75
N LYS A 114 8.11 -6.95 -7.72
CA LYS A 114 7.70 -6.21 -8.93
C LYS A 114 8.92 -5.61 -9.65
N PHE A 115 9.81 -4.96 -8.91
CA PHE A 115 11.06 -4.40 -9.45
C PHE A 115 11.91 -5.48 -10.12
N LEU A 116 12.05 -6.64 -9.46
CA LEU A 116 12.77 -7.78 -10.00
C LEU A 116 12.12 -8.31 -11.29
N TYR A 117 10.80 -8.47 -11.29
CA TYR A 117 10.04 -8.97 -12.44
C TYR A 117 10.16 -8.04 -13.65
N THR A 118 10.05 -6.72 -13.46
CA THR A 118 10.18 -5.74 -14.54
C THR A 118 11.53 -5.81 -15.23
N GLU A 119 12.63 -5.79 -14.46
CA GLU A 119 13.98 -5.80 -15.06
C GLU A 119 14.33 -7.18 -15.66
N MET A 120 13.91 -8.27 -15.02
CA MET A 120 14.10 -9.62 -15.57
C MET A 120 13.36 -9.79 -16.90
N SER A 121 12.12 -9.29 -16.99
CA SER A 121 11.31 -9.35 -18.22
C SER A 121 11.97 -8.56 -19.35
N LYS A 122 12.52 -7.38 -19.03
CA LYS A 122 13.29 -6.57 -19.97
C LYS A 122 14.53 -7.33 -20.47
N LYS A 123 15.34 -7.90 -19.57
CA LYS A 123 16.52 -8.68 -19.93
C LYS A 123 16.21 -9.89 -20.80
N LYS A 124 15.16 -10.64 -20.47
CA LYS A 124 14.70 -11.76 -21.29
C LYS A 124 14.24 -11.29 -22.68
N GLY A 125 13.56 -10.15 -22.75
CA GLY A 125 13.22 -9.50 -24.01
C GLY A 125 14.46 -9.16 -24.86
N ASP A 126 15.47 -8.55 -24.24
CA ASP A 126 16.73 -8.20 -24.91
C ASP A 126 17.49 -9.43 -25.43
N ILE A 127 17.49 -10.52 -24.66
CA ILE A 127 18.09 -11.80 -25.08
C ILE A 127 17.31 -12.41 -26.25
N MET A 128 15.98 -12.46 -26.16
CA MET A 128 15.13 -12.98 -27.24
C MET A 128 15.31 -12.19 -28.54
N ALA A 129 15.47 -10.87 -28.45
CA ALA A 129 15.70 -10.00 -29.61
C ALA A 129 17.04 -10.30 -30.31
N GLN A 130 18.05 -10.79 -29.58
CA GLN A 130 19.33 -11.20 -30.17
C GLN A 130 19.23 -12.52 -30.94
N GLN A 131 18.16 -13.30 -30.75
CA GLN A 131 17.92 -14.62 -31.39
C GLN A 131 19.06 -15.63 -31.21
N ILE A 132 19.82 -15.54 -30.11
CA ILE A 132 20.92 -16.46 -29.82
C ILE A 132 20.39 -17.63 -28.97
N PRO A 133 20.37 -18.87 -29.49
CA PRO A 133 19.90 -20.03 -28.74
C PRO A 133 20.74 -20.29 -27.49
N GLY A 134 20.09 -20.66 -26.39
CA GLY A 134 20.78 -21.06 -25.16
C GLY A 134 21.27 -19.91 -24.28
N LYS A 135 20.96 -18.65 -24.61
CA LYS A 135 21.14 -17.52 -23.68
C LYS A 135 20.02 -17.45 -22.66
N ASP A 136 20.36 -17.06 -21.43
CA ASP A 136 19.41 -16.79 -20.34
C ASP A 136 19.89 -15.63 -19.47
N ALA A 137 19.03 -15.11 -18.61
CA ALA A 137 19.36 -14.10 -17.62
C ALA A 137 18.73 -14.42 -16.27
N GLU A 138 19.50 -14.16 -15.21
CA GLU A 138 18.98 -14.12 -13.85
C GLU A 138 19.28 -12.78 -13.22
N CYS A 139 18.39 -12.38 -12.32
CA CYS A 139 18.49 -11.13 -11.59
C CYS A 139 18.25 -11.40 -10.11
N ARG A 140 18.83 -10.57 -9.24
CA ARG A 140 18.59 -10.56 -7.80
C ARG A 140 18.47 -9.13 -7.30
N PHE A 141 17.67 -8.96 -6.26
CA PHE A 141 17.55 -7.70 -5.55
C PHE A 141 18.35 -7.78 -4.25
N ASP A 142 19.17 -6.75 -4.01
CA ASP A 142 19.98 -6.56 -2.81
C ASP A 142 19.48 -5.31 -2.09
N PHE A 143 18.96 -5.46 -0.88
CA PHE A 143 18.50 -4.33 -0.09
C PHE A 143 19.69 -3.47 0.35
N ASP A 144 19.49 -2.17 0.45
CA ASP A 144 20.34 -1.33 1.28
C ASP A 144 20.09 -1.71 2.75
N TRP A 145 21.16 -1.81 3.54
CA TRP A 145 21.12 -2.29 4.92
C TRP A 145 20.13 -1.54 5.82
N ARG A 146 19.79 -0.29 5.49
CA ARG A 146 18.79 0.52 6.23
C ARG A 146 17.36 0.07 5.98
N TYR A 147 17.13 -0.63 4.88
CA TYR A 147 15.82 -1.02 4.36
C TYR A 147 15.65 -2.53 4.20
N GLU A 148 16.58 -3.31 4.76
CA GLU A 148 16.37 -4.74 4.94
C GLU A 148 15.11 -4.96 5.80
N PRO A 149 14.20 -5.89 5.42
CA PRO A 149 12.96 -6.13 6.16
C PRO A 149 13.17 -6.29 7.67
N GLU A 150 14.17 -7.08 8.06
CA GLU A 150 14.51 -7.36 9.47
C GLU A 150 15.00 -6.15 10.28
N LYS A 151 15.34 -5.03 9.60
CA LYS A 151 15.75 -3.77 10.23
C LYS A 151 14.61 -2.75 10.31
N LEU A 152 13.49 -3.05 9.66
CA LEU A 152 12.32 -2.20 9.58
C LEU A 152 11.29 -2.61 10.65
N PRO A 153 10.40 -1.69 11.07
CA PRO A 153 9.27 -2.04 11.93
C PRO A 153 8.48 -3.22 11.35
N GLU A 154 8.16 -4.23 12.16
CA GLU A 154 7.52 -5.46 11.66
C GLU A 154 6.20 -5.17 10.91
N GLU A 155 5.45 -4.20 11.39
CA GLU A 155 4.18 -3.71 10.84
C GLU A 155 4.25 -3.09 9.44
N ILE A 156 5.42 -3.06 8.79
CA ILE A 156 5.55 -2.63 7.39
C ILE A 156 5.87 -3.76 6.42
N TRP A 157 6.26 -4.94 6.90
CA TRP A 157 6.65 -6.07 6.05
C TRP A 157 6.12 -7.44 6.47
N LYS A 158 5.69 -7.59 7.72
CA LYS A 158 5.34 -8.88 8.32
C LYS A 158 3.84 -8.98 8.57
N GLU A 159 3.15 -9.79 7.77
CA GLU A 159 1.68 -9.89 7.79
C GLU A 159 1.16 -10.34 9.16
N GLU A 160 1.89 -11.22 9.85
CA GLU A 160 1.49 -11.78 11.15
C GLU A 160 1.62 -10.78 12.31
N SER A 161 2.33 -9.67 12.10
CA SER A 161 2.40 -8.58 13.08
C SER A 161 1.14 -7.72 13.12
N ILE A 162 0.26 -7.87 12.12
CA ILE A 162 -0.95 -7.05 11.98
C ILE A 162 -2.10 -7.67 12.77
N SER A 163 -2.55 -6.91 13.78
CA SER A 163 -3.71 -7.26 14.60
C SER A 163 -5.02 -6.92 13.89
N PHE A 164 -6.14 -7.43 14.42
CA PHE A 164 -7.47 -7.01 13.93
C PHE A 164 -7.72 -5.52 14.21
N ASP A 165 -7.20 -4.98 15.30
CA ASP A 165 -7.34 -3.55 15.61
C ASP A 165 -6.61 -2.67 14.59
N ASP A 166 -5.42 -3.08 14.14
CA ASP A 166 -4.71 -2.37 13.07
C ASP A 166 -5.53 -2.37 11.76
N VAL A 167 -6.22 -3.47 11.45
CA VAL A 167 -7.12 -3.56 10.29
C VAL A 167 -8.29 -2.61 10.44
N ILE A 168 -8.95 -2.61 11.61
CA ILE A 168 -10.08 -1.72 11.89
C ILE A 168 -9.65 -0.26 11.76
N ASP A 169 -8.55 0.12 12.41
CA ASP A 169 -8.06 1.50 12.46
C ASP A 169 -7.72 2.01 11.05
N VAL A 170 -7.09 1.17 10.22
CA VAL A 170 -6.82 1.52 8.82
C VAL A 170 -8.12 1.64 8.03
N LEU A 171 -9.03 0.68 8.10
CA LEU A 171 -10.29 0.72 7.33
C LEU A 171 -11.12 1.97 7.66
N VAL A 172 -11.24 2.32 8.94
CA VAL A 172 -11.97 3.52 9.40
C VAL A 172 -11.27 4.80 8.92
N SER A 173 -9.95 4.82 8.83
CA SER A 173 -9.20 6.00 8.38
C SER A 173 -9.31 6.27 6.87
N LEU A 174 -9.70 5.27 6.07
CA LEU A 174 -9.84 5.44 4.62
C LEU A 174 -11.09 6.26 4.30
N PRO A 175 -11.03 7.15 3.30
CA PRO A 175 -12.19 7.96 2.92
C PRO A 175 -13.29 7.14 2.22
N ALA A 176 -12.92 5.99 1.64
CA ALA A 176 -13.81 5.08 0.90
C ALA A 176 -13.18 3.66 0.85
N PRO A 177 -13.94 2.62 0.47
CA PRO A 177 -13.43 1.26 0.37
C PRO A 177 -12.26 1.15 -0.65
N PRO A 178 -11.23 0.33 -0.36
CA PRO A 178 -10.17 0.05 -1.33
C PRO A 178 -10.73 -0.50 -2.65
N PRO A 179 -10.06 -0.25 -3.79
CA PRO A 179 -10.32 -1.01 -5.01
C PRO A 179 -10.22 -2.52 -4.73
N GLY A 180 -11.25 -3.27 -5.11
CA GLY A 180 -11.32 -4.70 -4.83
C GLY A 180 -11.69 -5.04 -3.39
N PHE A 181 -12.28 -4.11 -2.62
CA PHE A 181 -12.84 -4.42 -1.31
C PHE A 181 -13.91 -5.51 -1.41
N ILE A 182 -13.70 -6.61 -0.67
CA ILE A 182 -14.47 -7.85 -0.80
C ILE A 182 -15.45 -8.10 0.35
N ALA A 183 -15.50 -7.22 1.35
CA ALA A 183 -16.27 -7.45 2.58
C ALA A 183 -17.29 -6.32 2.84
N PRO A 184 -18.27 -6.09 1.95
CA PRO A 184 -19.27 -5.02 2.10
C PRO A 184 -20.09 -5.14 3.39
N GLU A 185 -20.19 -6.33 3.98
CA GLU A 185 -20.86 -6.55 5.26
C GLU A 185 -20.13 -5.91 6.45
N LEU A 186 -18.87 -5.50 6.31
CA LEU A 186 -18.15 -4.78 7.35
C LEU A 186 -18.58 -3.30 7.40
N VAL A 187 -19.13 -2.76 6.31
CA VAL A 187 -19.51 -1.33 6.22
C VAL A 187 -20.42 -0.91 7.37
N PRO A 188 -21.53 -1.61 7.70
CA PRO A 188 -22.38 -1.22 8.83
C PRO A 188 -21.68 -1.23 10.19
N LEU A 189 -20.63 -2.04 10.35
CA LEU A 189 -19.82 -2.11 11.58
C LEU A 189 -18.71 -1.05 11.59
N LEU A 190 -18.24 -0.60 10.42
CA LEU A 190 -17.23 0.45 10.27
C LEU A 190 -17.83 1.86 10.41
N CYS A 191 -19.07 2.07 9.97
CA CYS A 191 -19.75 3.36 10.06
C CYS A 191 -19.82 3.95 11.49
N PRO A 192 -20.32 3.23 12.52
CA PRO A 192 -20.36 3.75 13.88
C PRO A 192 -18.96 4.01 14.46
N LEU A 193 -17.93 3.35 13.92
CA LEU A 193 -16.53 3.54 14.32
C LEU A 193 -15.88 4.76 13.66
N GLY A 194 -16.58 5.47 12.77
CA GLY A 194 -16.13 6.72 12.15
C GLY A 194 -15.74 6.60 10.67
N ALA A 195 -16.06 5.49 10.00
CA ALA A 195 -15.89 5.42 8.56
C ALA A 195 -16.79 6.46 7.86
N GLY A 196 -16.21 7.23 6.94
CA GLY A 196 -16.88 8.38 6.33
C GLY A 196 -17.92 8.03 5.25
N PRO A 197 -18.64 9.03 4.70
CA PRO A 197 -19.68 8.83 3.69
C PRO A 197 -19.24 8.10 2.41
N GLY A 198 -17.95 8.12 2.07
CA GLY A 198 -17.41 7.39 0.92
C GLY A 198 -17.50 5.86 1.07
N TRP A 199 -17.74 5.35 2.29
CA TRP A 199 -18.09 3.96 2.57
C TRP A 199 -19.57 3.63 2.35
N GLY A 200 -20.41 4.63 2.05
CA GLY A 200 -21.87 4.48 2.02
C GLY A 200 -22.51 4.62 3.41
N CYS A 201 -21.75 5.10 4.39
CA CYS A 201 -22.26 5.45 5.71
C CYS A 201 -23.23 6.64 5.61
N PRO A 202 -24.33 6.66 6.39
CA PRO A 202 -25.22 7.81 6.44
C PRO A 202 -24.45 9.06 6.90
N SER A 203 -24.75 10.22 6.30
CA SER A 203 -24.18 11.50 6.73
C SER A 203 -24.51 11.77 8.20
N ASP A 204 -23.54 12.27 8.96
CA ASP A 204 -23.79 12.67 10.34
C ASP A 204 -24.89 13.74 10.38
N PRO A 205 -25.95 13.56 11.19
CA PRO A 205 -27.06 14.52 11.26
C PRO A 205 -26.64 15.88 11.82
N ALA A 206 -25.45 16.01 12.43
CA ALA A 206 -24.95 17.26 12.99
C ALA A 206 -24.46 18.29 11.94
N THR A 207 -24.30 17.88 10.68
CA THR A 207 -23.80 18.76 9.61
C THR A 207 -24.89 19.39 8.74
N GLU A 208 -26.15 18.98 8.91
CA GLU A 208 -27.30 19.51 8.20
C GLU A 208 -28.09 20.49 9.09
N GLY A 209 -27.57 21.71 9.27
CA GLY A 209 -28.41 22.85 9.64
C GLY A 209 -28.04 23.60 10.92
N ASP A 210 -26.89 24.27 10.93
CA ASP A 210 -26.84 25.57 11.59
C ASP A 210 -27.35 26.62 10.58
N PRO A 211 -28.52 27.26 10.80
CA PRO A 211 -28.89 28.41 10.00
C PRO A 211 -27.87 29.54 10.22
N PRO A 212 -27.57 30.35 9.18
CA PRO A 212 -26.64 31.47 9.34
C PRO A 212 -27.15 32.42 10.44
N PRO A 213 -26.26 33.00 11.26
CA PRO A 213 -26.67 33.89 12.33
C PRO A 213 -27.49 35.05 11.76
N GLU A 214 -28.70 35.24 12.28
CA GLU A 214 -29.53 36.40 11.96
C GLU A 214 -28.75 37.67 12.33
N GLY A 215 -28.45 38.47 11.31
CA GLY A 215 -27.86 39.79 11.47
C GLY A 215 -28.84 40.70 12.20
N GLY A 216 -28.50 41.05 13.44
CA GLY A 216 -29.19 42.09 14.21
C GLY A 216 -29.02 43.45 13.54
N GLY A 217 -30.14 44.13 13.35
CA GLY A 217 -30.23 45.57 13.08
C GLY A 217 -30.51 46.37 14.34
#